data_AF-A0A4U6CLZ9-F1
#
_entry.id   AF-A0A4U6CLZ9-F1
#
_cell.length_a   1.000
_cell.length_b   1.000
_cell.length_c   1.000
_cell.angle_alpha   90.00
_cell.angle_beta   90.00
_cell.angle_gamma   90.00
#
_symmetry.space_group_name_H-M   'P 1'
#
loop_
_entity.id
_entity.type
_entity.pdbx_description
1 polymer ?
#
loop_
_entity_poly.entity_id
_entity_poly.type
_entity_poly.pdbx_seq_one_letter_code
_entity_poly.pdbx_strand_id
1 'polypeptide(L)'
;MKAKEKKVTVKNRKPYERLSDAEKKKIVHEINSGLIGQRGAARKYGINRNTLTAWITDFSSFNIKPREVAEEAISNMTENSKTRILAKQVQDLTKQLEKANLKIIGLQTMIEVSEQELHIKIRKKPGTKQ
;
A
#
# COMPACT_ATOMS: atom_id res chain seq x y z
N MET A 1 20.94 34.96 18.12
CA MET A 1 19.57 35.38 18.48
C MET A 1 18.58 34.70 17.53
N LYS A 2 17.68 33.82 18.00
CA LYS A 2 16.67 33.21 17.10
C LYS A 2 15.65 34.29 16.74
N ALA A 3 15.50 34.57 15.44
CA ALA A 3 14.48 35.48 14.94
C ALA A 3 13.10 35.01 15.46
N LYS A 4 12.36 35.91 16.13
CA LYS A 4 11.00 35.59 16.57
C LYS A 4 10.15 35.33 15.34
N GLU A 5 9.68 34.09 15.17
CA GLU A 5 8.74 33.74 14.11
C GLU A 5 7.52 34.67 14.21
N LYS A 6 7.23 35.40 13.12
CA LYS A 6 6.09 36.32 13.07
C LYS A 6 4.81 35.50 13.19
N LYS A 7 4.07 35.68 14.28
CA LYS A 7 2.77 35.00 14.47
C LYS A 7 1.80 35.45 13.38
N VAL A 8 1.08 34.49 12.78
CA VAL A 8 0.03 34.80 11.82
C VAL A 8 -1.12 35.50 12.55
N THR A 9 -1.46 36.70 12.09
CA THR A 9 -2.59 37.50 12.60
C THR A 9 -3.64 37.65 11.50
N VAL A 10 -4.86 38.07 11.86
CA VAL A 10 -5.96 38.29 10.90
C VAL A 10 -5.58 39.27 9.78
N LYS A 11 -4.65 40.20 10.05
CA LYS A 11 -4.16 41.18 9.06
C LYS A 11 -3.13 40.59 8.09
N ASN A 12 -2.37 39.58 8.49
CA ASN A 12 -1.27 39.01 7.72
C ASN A 12 -1.59 37.63 7.11
N ARG A 13 -2.79 37.07 7.39
CA ARG A 13 -3.20 35.77 6.85
C ARG A 13 -3.49 35.89 5.35
N LYS A 14 -3.02 34.91 4.57
CA LYS A 14 -3.29 34.79 3.13
C LYS A 14 -4.12 33.52 2.88
N PRO A 15 -5.44 33.54 3.12
CA PRO A 15 -6.27 32.35 3.10
C PRO A 15 -6.43 31.73 1.70
N TYR A 16 -6.19 32.50 0.64
CA TYR A 16 -6.32 32.06 -0.75
C TYR A 16 -5.00 31.61 -1.38
N GLU A 17 -3.88 31.72 -0.66
CA GLU A 17 -2.58 31.29 -1.15
C GLU A 17 -2.52 29.75 -1.13
N ARG A 18 -2.23 29.15 -2.29
CA ARG A 18 -2.13 27.69 -2.40
C ARG A 18 -0.78 27.25 -1.83
N LEU A 19 -0.81 26.46 -0.77
CA LEU A 19 0.39 25.79 -0.26
C LEU A 19 0.81 24.67 -1.21
N SER A 20 2.12 24.51 -1.38
CA SER A 20 2.69 23.36 -2.09
C SER A 20 2.47 22.07 -1.32
N ASP A 21 2.43 20.93 -2.01
CA ASP A 21 2.22 19.63 -1.35
C ASP A 21 3.37 19.25 -0.42
N ALA A 22 4.59 19.72 -0.70
CA ALA A 22 5.74 19.55 0.19
C ALA A 22 5.54 20.28 1.53
N GLU A 23 5.02 21.51 1.50
CA GLU A 23 4.73 22.29 2.70
C GLU A 23 3.59 21.66 3.51
N LYS A 24 2.52 21.19 2.84
CA LYS A 24 1.42 20.47 3.50
C LYS A 24 1.93 19.22 4.23
N LYS A 25 2.77 18.41 3.56
CA LYS A 25 3.39 17.22 4.15
C LYS A 25 4.26 17.56 5.35
N LYS A 26 5.05 18.64 5.28
CA LYS A 26 5.87 19.11 6.40
C LYS A 26 5.00 19.48 7.61
N ILE A 27 3.92 20.22 7.40
CA ILE A 27 2.98 20.60 8.47
C ILE A 27 2.33 19.36 9.10
N VAL A 28 1.88 18.41 8.29
CA VAL A 28 1.29 17.15 8.78
C VAL A 28 2.32 16.31 9.55
N HIS A 29 3.57 16.26 9.09
CA HIS A 29 4.64 15.57 9.81
C HIS A 29 4.95 16.21 11.18
N GLU A 30 5.00 17.55 11.28
CA GLU A 30 5.15 18.27 12.56
C GLU A 30 3.99 17.97 13.53
N ILE A 31 2.79 17.70 13.02
CA ILE A 31 1.63 17.30 13.84
C ILE A 31 1.74 15.84 14.28
N ASN A 32 2.04 14.92 13.36
CA ASN A 32 2.11 13.48 13.65
C ASN A 32 3.28 13.12 14.57
N SER A 33 4.40 13.85 14.46
CA SER A 33 5.56 13.71 15.36
C SER A 33 5.32 14.28 16.76
N GLY A 34 4.19 14.95 17.00
CA GLY A 34 3.84 15.53 18.29
C GLY A 34 4.58 16.82 18.65
N LEU A 35 5.40 17.37 17.73
CA LEU A 35 6.09 18.66 17.95
C LEU A 35 5.07 19.79 18.18
N ILE A 36 3.96 19.77 17.45
CA ILE A 36 2.90 20.77 17.56
C ILE A 36 1.52 20.11 17.45
N GLY A 37 0.63 20.35 18.41
CA GLY A 37 -0.77 19.88 18.31
C GLY A 37 -1.56 20.61 17.23
N GLN A 38 -2.64 20.00 16.72
CA GLN A 38 -3.49 20.55 15.63
C GLN A 38 -3.90 22.02 15.87
N ARG A 39 -4.27 22.38 17.11
CA ARG A 39 -4.65 23.75 17.48
C ARG A 39 -3.46 24.72 17.43
N GLY A 40 -2.27 24.24 17.79
CA GLY A 40 -1.02 25.00 17.68
C GLY A 40 -0.63 25.22 16.22
N ALA A 41 -0.76 24.20 15.38
CA ALA A 41 -0.48 24.27 13.95
C ALA A 41 -1.44 25.24 13.25
N ALA A 42 -2.74 25.19 13.58
CA ALA A 42 -3.74 26.13 13.06
C ALA A 42 -3.38 27.60 13.37
N ARG A 43 -2.84 27.88 14.56
CA ARG A 43 -2.39 29.22 14.95
C ARG A 43 -1.05 29.61 14.32
N LYS A 44 -0.10 28.66 14.21
CA LYS A 44 1.24 28.89 13.65
C LYS A 44 1.18 29.18 12.15
N TYR A 45 0.39 28.40 11.41
CA TYR A 45 0.28 28.50 9.96
C TYR A 45 -0.95 29.28 9.48
N GLY A 46 -1.88 29.64 10.38
CA GLY A 46 -3.10 30.36 10.02
C GLY A 46 -4.11 29.54 9.23
N ILE A 47 -4.05 28.21 9.37
CA ILE A 47 -4.85 27.25 8.61
C ILE A 47 -6.04 26.79 9.46
N ASN A 48 -7.19 26.58 8.83
CA ASN A 48 -8.35 26.04 9.53
C ASN A 48 -8.08 24.61 10.00
N ARG A 49 -8.56 24.27 11.20
CA ARG A 49 -8.43 22.93 11.78
C ARG A 49 -9.03 21.86 10.87
N ASN A 50 -10.17 22.12 10.25
CA ASN A 50 -10.82 21.15 9.36
C ASN A 50 -9.95 20.83 8.14
N THR A 51 -9.25 21.84 7.60
CA THR A 51 -8.28 21.66 6.50
C THR A 51 -7.08 20.83 6.95
N LEU A 52 -6.58 21.05 8.16
CA LEU A 52 -5.51 20.22 8.73
C LEU A 52 -5.98 18.77 8.95
N THR A 53 -7.20 18.56 9.43
CA THR A 53 -7.78 17.22 9.59
C THR A 53 -7.88 16.49 8.26
N ALA A 54 -8.37 17.17 7.20
CA ALA A 54 -8.42 16.61 5.85
C ALA A 54 -7.03 16.22 5.34
N TRP A 55 -6.02 17.09 5.51
CA TRP A 55 -4.65 16.74 5.12
C TRP A 55 -4.09 15.56 5.91
N ILE A 56 -4.35 15.49 7.22
CA ILE A 56 -3.92 14.36 8.04
C ILE A 56 -4.55 13.07 7.51
N THR A 57 -5.84 13.06 7.20
CA THR A 57 -6.51 11.87 6.64
C THR A 57 -5.96 11.49 5.27
N ASP A 58 -5.79 12.47 4.38
CA ASP A 58 -5.26 12.25 3.03
C ASP A 58 -3.84 11.67 3.10
N PHE A 59 -2.94 12.33 3.83
CA PHE A 59 -1.55 11.88 3.95
C PHE A 59 -1.37 10.66 4.85
N SER A 60 -2.32 10.32 5.73
CA SER A 60 -2.28 9.05 6.48
C SER A 60 -2.64 7.87 5.58
N SER A 61 -3.62 8.02 4.70
CA SER A 61 -4.09 6.96 3.81
C SER A 61 -3.06 6.60 2.73
N PHE A 62 -2.25 7.56 2.28
CA PHE A 62 -1.19 7.32 1.30
C PHE A 62 0.10 6.70 1.87
N ASN A 63 0.30 6.71 3.20
CA ASN A 63 1.54 6.21 3.82
C ASN A 63 1.43 4.79 4.38
N ILE A 64 0.23 4.20 4.44
CA ILE A 64 0.09 2.79 4.79
C ILE A 64 0.38 1.98 3.53
N LYS A 65 1.65 1.73 3.23
CA LYS A 65 1.97 0.62 2.34
C LYS A 65 1.63 -0.66 3.11
N PRO A 66 0.63 -1.44 2.68
CA PRO A 66 0.18 -2.61 3.43
C PRO A 66 1.30 -3.62 3.69
N ARG A 67 2.34 -3.61 2.85
CA ARG A 67 3.54 -4.43 3.00
C ARG A 67 4.43 -4.02 4.18
N GLU A 68 4.71 -2.73 4.36
CA GLU A 68 5.62 -2.25 5.42
C GLU A 68 4.98 -2.46 6.81
N VAL A 69 3.67 -2.20 6.93
CA VAL A 69 2.94 -2.46 8.19
C VAL A 69 2.80 -3.95 8.50
N ALA A 70 2.64 -4.80 7.48
CA ALA A 70 2.66 -6.24 7.67
C ALA A 70 4.04 -6.74 8.11
N GLU A 71 5.12 -6.24 7.52
CA GLU A 71 6.49 -6.58 7.88
C GLU A 71 6.83 -6.14 9.32
N GLU A 72 6.43 -4.93 9.74
CA GLU A 72 6.61 -4.44 11.11
C GLU A 72 5.77 -5.23 12.14
N ALA A 73 4.52 -5.57 11.81
CA ALA A 73 3.66 -6.37 12.67
C ALA A 73 4.19 -7.81 12.86
N ILE A 74 4.76 -8.41 11.80
CA ILE A 74 5.40 -9.73 11.86
C ILE A 74 6.72 -9.65 12.65
N SER A 75 7.49 -8.57 12.52
CA SER A 75 8.75 -8.38 13.27
C SER A 75 8.53 -8.36 14.79
N ASN A 76 7.47 -7.67 15.24
CA ASN A 76 7.11 -7.52 16.66
C ASN A 76 6.40 -8.76 17.28
N MET A 77 6.16 -9.81 16.48
CA MET A 77 5.51 -11.05 16.92
C MET A 77 6.52 -12.04 17.55
N THR A 78 6.07 -12.85 18.51
CA THR A 78 6.88 -13.93 19.10
C THR A 78 7.22 -15.00 18.06
N GLU A 79 8.41 -15.62 18.15
CA GLU A 79 8.90 -16.61 17.19
C GLU A 79 7.90 -17.78 16.93
N ASN A 80 7.17 -18.21 17.97
CA ASN A 80 6.13 -19.24 17.84
C ASN A 80 4.93 -18.81 17.00
N SER A 81 4.59 -17.52 16.98
CA SER A 81 3.51 -17.00 16.14
C SER A 81 3.95 -16.83 14.68
N LYS A 82 5.21 -16.42 14.44
CA LYS A 82 5.81 -16.34 13.10
C LYS A 82 5.84 -17.70 12.42
N THR A 83 6.33 -18.74 13.11
CA THR A 83 6.39 -20.11 12.58
C THR A 83 5.00 -20.65 12.21
N ARG A 84 3.97 -20.37 13.04
CA ARG A 84 2.58 -20.76 12.74
C ARG A 84 2.01 -20.06 11.52
N ILE A 85 2.29 -18.77 11.34
CA ILE A 85 1.85 -17.99 10.16
C ILE A 85 2.55 -18.52 8.91
N LEU A 86 3.87 -18.72 8.96
CA LEU A 86 4.65 -19.26 7.85
C LEU A 86 4.18 -20.66 7.46
N ALA A 87 3.92 -21.54 8.43
CA ALA A 87 3.40 -22.89 8.17
C ALA A 87 2.04 -22.84 7.43
N LYS A 88 1.14 -21.94 7.84
CA LYS A 88 -0.13 -21.71 7.13
C LYS A 88 0.09 -21.22 5.70
N GLN A 89 0.98 -20.24 5.51
CA GLN A 89 1.28 -19.71 4.17
C GLN A 89 1.84 -20.80 3.25
N VAL A 90 2.75 -21.63 3.75
CA VAL A 90 3.28 -22.77 3.00
C VAL A 90 2.16 -23.73 2.62
N GLN A 91 1.27 -24.08 3.55
CA GLN A 91 0.14 -24.97 3.29
C GLN A 91 -0.84 -24.40 2.24
N ASP A 92 -1.12 -23.11 2.30
CA ASP A 92 -2.02 -22.45 1.35
C ASP A 92 -1.39 -22.40 -0.05
N LEU A 93 -0.09 -22.12 -0.13
CA LEU A 93 0.65 -22.07 -1.38
C LEU A 93 0.79 -23.45 -2.02
N THR A 94 1.06 -24.50 -1.23
CA THR A 94 1.13 -25.88 -1.76
C THR A 94 -0.23 -26.32 -2.31
N LYS A 95 -1.32 -26.01 -1.61
CA LYS A 95 -2.68 -26.32 -2.09
C LYS A 95 -3.03 -25.58 -3.38
N GLN A 96 -2.61 -24.31 -3.53
CA GLN A 96 -2.81 -23.57 -4.77
C GLN A 96 -2.00 -24.17 -5.93
N LEU A 97 -0.77 -24.60 -5.66
CA LEU A 97 0.10 -25.26 -6.63
C LEU A 97 -0.52 -26.57 -7.10
N GLU A 98 -1.00 -27.41 -6.18
CA GLU A 98 -1.69 -28.67 -6.51
C GLU A 98 -2.92 -28.42 -7.39
N LYS A 99 -3.74 -27.41 -7.05
CA LYS A 99 -4.91 -27.02 -7.84
C LYS A 99 -4.53 -26.56 -9.26
N ALA A 100 -3.45 -25.79 -9.38
CA ALA A 100 -2.93 -25.35 -10.67
C ALA A 100 -2.44 -26.53 -11.52
N ASN A 101 -1.68 -27.45 -10.92
CA ASN A 101 -1.21 -28.66 -11.58
C ASN A 101 -2.38 -29.54 -12.05
N LEU A 102 -3.40 -29.74 -11.21
CA LEU A 102 -4.60 -30.48 -11.57
C LEU A 102 -5.30 -29.84 -12.77
N LYS A 103 -5.44 -28.50 -12.77
CA LYS A 103 -6.01 -27.77 -13.91
C LYS A 103 -5.19 -27.96 -15.19
N ILE A 104 -3.86 -27.92 -15.11
CA ILE A 104 -2.97 -28.14 -16.26
C ILE A 104 -3.17 -29.55 -16.81
N ILE A 105 -3.19 -30.57 -15.95
CA ILE A 105 -3.41 -31.96 -16.34
C ILE A 105 -4.79 -32.12 -17.00
N GLY A 106 -5.84 -31.54 -16.40
CA GLY A 106 -7.20 -31.56 -16.98
C GLY A 106 -7.26 -30.91 -18.36
N LEU A 107 -6.57 -29.79 -18.57
CA LEU A 107 -6.52 -29.15 -19.88
C LEU A 107 -5.72 -29.96 -20.90
N GLN A 108 -4.60 -30.57 -20.50
CA GLN A 108 -3.80 -31.43 -21.38
C GLN A 108 -4.57 -32.67 -21.82
N THR A 109 -5.25 -33.34 -20.88
CA THR A 109 -6.08 -34.52 -21.15
C THR A 109 -7.27 -34.18 -22.03
N MET A 110 -7.95 -33.06 -21.80
CA MET A 110 -9.02 -32.57 -22.67
C MET A 110 -8.53 -32.37 -24.11
N ILE A 111 -7.35 -31.77 -24.29
CA ILE A 111 -6.75 -31.59 -25.61
C ILE A 111 -6.49 -32.95 -26.26
N GLU A 112 -5.87 -33.89 -25.54
CA GLU A 112 -5.55 -35.22 -26.06
C GLU A 112 -6.79 -35.99 -26.52
N VAL A 113 -7.83 -36.06 -25.68
CA VAL A 113 -9.10 -36.71 -26.01
C VAL A 113 -9.75 -36.03 -27.23
N SER A 114 -9.73 -34.69 -27.28
CA SER A 114 -10.31 -33.94 -28.41
C SER A 114 -9.56 -34.20 -29.72
N GLU A 115 -8.22 -34.30 -29.69
CA GLU A 115 -7.43 -34.63 -30.88
C GLU A 115 -7.73 -36.06 -31.37
N GLN A 116 -7.96 -37.00 -30.44
CA GLN A 116 -8.29 -38.39 -30.75
C GLN A 116 -9.69 -38.53 -31.36
N GLU A 117 -10.72 -37.94 -30.72
CA GLU A 117 -12.13 -38.11 -31.14
C GLU A 117 -12.48 -37.30 -32.39
N LEU A 118 -11.95 -36.08 -32.53
CA LEU A 118 -12.29 -35.20 -33.66
C LEU A 118 -11.32 -35.36 -34.84
N HIS A 119 -10.23 -36.10 -34.68
CA HIS A 119 -9.17 -36.27 -35.68
C HIS A 119 -8.58 -34.94 -36.20
N ILE A 120 -8.64 -33.89 -35.38
CA ILE A 120 -8.08 -32.55 -35.67
C ILE A 120 -6.86 -32.35 -34.78
N LYS A 121 -5.77 -31.83 -35.34
CA LYS A 121 -4.56 -31.49 -34.57
C LYS A 121 -4.68 -30.11 -33.94
N ILE A 122 -4.70 -30.05 -32.61
CA ILE A 122 -4.85 -28.83 -31.82
C ILE A 122 -3.47 -28.31 -31.37
N ARG A 123 -2.52 -29.19 -31.03
CA ARG A 123 -1.18 -28.79 -30.57
C ARG A 123 -0.24 -28.44 -31.73
N LYS A 124 0.51 -27.35 -31.57
CA LYS A 124 1.60 -26.98 -32.50
C LYS A 124 2.69 -28.05 -32.51
N LYS A 125 3.27 -28.32 -33.68
CA LYS A 125 4.45 -29.20 -33.81
C LYS A 125 5.66 -28.54 -33.12
N PRO A 126 6.36 -29.22 -32.20
CA PRO A 126 7.64 -28.72 -31.70
C PRO A 126 8.65 -28.66 -32.87
N GLY A 127 9.30 -27.52 -33.08
CA GLY A 127 10.38 -27.38 -34.07
C GLY A 127 10.11 -26.48 -35.29
N THR A 128 8.96 -25.81 -35.42
CA THR A 128 8.82 -24.75 -36.43
C THR A 128 9.67 -23.54 -36.00
N LYS A 129 10.79 -23.30 -36.70
CA LYS A 129 11.61 -22.08 -36.55
C LYS A 129 10.69 -20.85 -36.62
N GLN A 130 10.87 -19.91 -35.68
CA GLN A 130 10.20 -18.60 -35.72
C GLN A 130 10.74 -17.77 -36.88
#